data_AF-A0A1L9V6H5-F1
#
_entry.id   AF-A0A1L9V6H5-F1
#
_cell.length_a   1.000
_cell.length_b   1.000
_cell.length_c   1.000
_cell.angle_alpha   90.00
_cell.angle_beta   90.00
_cell.angle_gamma   90.00
#
_symmetry.space_group_name_H-M   'P 1'
#
loop_
_entity.id
_entity.type
_entity.pdbx_description
1 polymer ?
#
loop_
_entity_poly.entity_id
_entity_poly.type
_entity_poly.pdbx_seq_one_letter_code
_entity_poly.pdbx_strand_id
1 'polypeptide(L)'
;MRGSYHPVGVRVQAVALMAQDFDIQRVEAITGMSSWTIKRWVKKAKERGFNPEIDQRILTEYVEDEPRSGRPKEVTQSIEESIISSVKKDHIGYFCLAHKDWTLEDWKNVIFTDETSVALSHRRGGIRIWRTKDEVNDPT
;
A
#
# COMPACT_ATOMS: atom_id res chain seq x y z
N MET A 1 0.84 15.11 22.10
CA MET A 1 2.07 14.40 22.52
C MET A 1 2.63 13.68 21.30
N ARG A 2 3.84 14.03 20.85
CA ARG A 2 4.52 13.29 19.76
C ARG A 2 4.80 11.88 20.27
N GLY A 3 4.31 10.85 19.57
CA GLY A 3 4.70 9.48 19.88
C GLY A 3 6.20 9.35 19.68
N SER A 4 6.95 9.13 20.76
CA SER A 4 8.39 8.92 20.67
C SER A 4 8.64 7.58 19.98
N TYR A 5 9.40 7.60 18.89
CA TYR A 5 9.82 6.37 18.23
C TYR A 5 10.89 5.71 19.11
N HIS A 6 10.62 4.47 19.51
CA HIS A 6 11.60 3.64 20.23
C HIS A 6 12.09 2.54 19.28
N PRO A 7 13.39 2.43 19.01
CA PRO A 7 13.92 1.36 18.16
C PRO A 7 13.74 0.00 18.84
N VAL A 8 13.70 -1.07 18.04
CA VAL A 8 13.43 -2.44 18.53
C VAL A 8 14.39 -2.83 19.65
N GLY A 9 15.68 -2.49 19.54
CA GLY A 9 16.68 -2.79 20.58
C GLY A 9 16.35 -2.18 21.95
N VAL A 10 15.88 -0.93 22.00
CA VAL A 10 15.50 -0.26 23.26
C VAL A 10 14.28 -0.93 23.89
N ARG A 11 13.32 -1.35 23.06
CA ARG A 11 12.14 -2.09 23.53
C ARG A 11 12.52 -3.48 24.06
N VAL A 12 13.44 -4.19 23.40
CA VAL A 12 13.98 -5.48 23.85
C VAL A 12 14.67 -5.30 25.21
N GLN A 13 15.51 -4.26 25.35
CA GLN A 13 16.16 -3.94 26.62
C GLN A 13 15.14 -3.66 27.73
N ALA A 14 14.08 -2.90 27.44
CA ALA A 14 13.01 -2.63 28.41
C ALA A 14 12.29 -3.91 28.87
N VAL A 15 11.93 -4.79 27.94
CA VAL A 15 11.28 -6.06 28.26
C VAL A 15 12.22 -6.99 29.05
N ALA A 16 13.50 -7.02 28.70
CA ALA A 16 14.51 -7.81 29.40
C ALA A 16 14.67 -7.35 30.86
N LEU A 17 14.79 -6.04 31.10
CA LEU A 17 14.92 -5.50 32.45
C LEU A 17 13.67 -5.76 33.30
N MET A 18 12.49 -5.67 32.69
CA MET A 18 11.23 -6.00 33.36
C MET A 18 11.10 -7.50 33.67
N ALA A 19 11.69 -8.38 32.87
CA ALA A 19 11.75 -9.82 33.13
C ALA A 19 12.76 -10.20 34.23
N GLN A 20 13.69 -9.30 34.56
CA GLN A 20 14.66 -9.44 35.65
C GLN A 20 14.19 -8.71 36.93
N ASP A 21 12.89 -8.41 37.03
CA ASP A 21 12.24 -7.76 38.18
C ASP A 21 12.81 -6.38 38.57
N PHE A 22 13.39 -5.64 37.62
CA PHE A 22 13.77 -4.25 37.88
C PHE A 22 12.55 -3.36 38.09
N ASP A 23 12.66 -2.42 39.03
CA ASP A 23 11.62 -1.41 39.23
C ASP A 23 11.41 -0.56 37.97
N ILE A 24 10.16 -0.21 37.69
CA ILE A 24 9.77 0.49 36.47
C ILE A 24 10.48 1.84 36.38
N GLN A 25 10.66 2.58 37.47
CA GLN A 25 11.34 3.88 37.42
C GLN A 25 12.81 3.73 37.05
N ARG A 26 13.44 2.62 37.46
CA ARG A 26 14.80 2.30 37.05
C ARG A 26 14.87 1.98 35.55
N VAL A 27 13.90 1.24 35.02
CA VAL A 27 13.81 0.95 33.58
C VAL A 27 13.54 2.20 32.76
N GLU A 28 12.70 3.12 33.23
CA GLU A 28 12.50 4.44 32.59
C GLU A 28 13.81 5.22 32.50
N ALA A 29 14.56 5.29 33.59
CA ALA A 29 15.84 6.01 33.63
C ALA A 29 16.89 5.42 32.67
N ILE A 30 16.88 4.09 32.47
CA ILE A 30 17.82 3.40 31.57
C ILE A 30 17.41 3.54 30.10
N THR A 31 16.12 3.34 29.81
CA THR A 31 15.62 3.20 28.42
C THR A 31 15.10 4.52 27.84
N GLY A 32 14.82 5.52 28.68
CA GLY A 32 14.18 6.78 28.29
C GLY A 32 12.72 6.60 27.82
N MET A 33 12.14 5.42 28.00
CA MET A 33 10.73 5.13 27.68
C MET A 33 9.84 5.52 28.86
N SER A 34 8.60 5.92 28.59
CA SER A 34 7.61 6.12 29.67
C SER A 34 7.17 4.78 30.25
N SER A 35 6.79 4.77 31.53
CA SER A 35 6.25 3.63 32.29
C SER A 35 5.12 2.96 31.53
N TRP A 36 4.26 3.78 30.90
CA TRP A 36 3.12 3.31 30.12
C TRP A 36 3.59 2.54 28.88
N THR A 37 4.59 3.06 28.17
CA THR A 37 5.19 2.42 27.00
C THR A 37 5.89 1.12 27.38
N ILE A 38 6.61 1.09 28.49
CA ILE A 38 7.28 -0.13 29.01
C ILE A 38 6.23 -1.20 29.31
N LYS A 39 5.20 -0.89 30.11
CA LYS A 39 4.10 -1.82 30.43
C LYS A 39 3.38 -2.33 29.17
N ARG A 40 3.13 -1.45 28.20
CA ARG A 40 2.53 -1.81 26.91
C ARG A 40 3.35 -2.85 26.16
N TRP A 41 4.67 -2.67 26.09
CA TRP A 41 5.54 -3.63 25.39
C TRP A 41 5.68 -4.96 26.13
N VAL A 42 5.78 -4.94 27.46
CA VAL A 42 5.78 -6.18 28.27
C VAL A 42 4.49 -6.96 28.05
N LYS A 43 3.33 -6.28 28.08
CA LYS A 43 2.03 -6.90 27.80
C LYS A 43 2.00 -7.51 26.39
N LYS A 44 2.43 -6.75 25.37
CA LYS A 44 2.45 -7.20 23.99
C LYS A 44 3.37 -8.42 23.76
N ALA A 45 4.54 -8.42 24.40
CA ALA A 45 5.46 -9.55 24.32
C ALA A 45 4.83 -10.83 24.93
N LYS A 46 4.17 -10.71 26.09
CA LYS A 46 3.44 -11.82 26.71
C LYS A 46 2.29 -12.33 25.84
N GLU A 47 1.51 -11.44 25.23
CA GLU A 47 0.44 -11.80 24.28
C GLU A 47 0.98 -12.56 23.05
N ARG A 48 2.21 -12.29 22.64
CA ARG A 48 2.91 -12.98 21.54
C ARG A 48 3.66 -14.24 21.97
N GLY A 49 3.57 -14.64 23.24
CA GLY A 49 4.11 -15.91 23.75
C GLY A 49 5.42 -15.82 24.55
N PHE A 50 5.93 -14.61 24.83
CA PHE A 50 7.10 -14.48 25.71
C PHE A 50 6.77 -14.88 27.14
N ASN A 51 7.51 -15.87 27.68
CA ASN A 51 7.38 -16.32 29.06
C ASN A 51 8.76 -16.40 29.76
N PRO A 52 9.11 -15.42 30.62
CA PRO A 52 10.43 -15.35 31.24
C PRO A 52 10.72 -16.48 32.24
N GLU A 53 9.71 -17.18 32.73
CA GLU A 53 9.88 -18.31 33.67
C GLU A 53 10.38 -19.59 32.97
N ILE A 54 10.06 -19.75 31.68
CA ILE A 54 10.44 -20.93 30.88
C ILE A 54 11.68 -20.62 30.06
N ASP A 55 11.67 -19.48 29.35
CA ASP A 55 12.79 -19.02 28.52
C ASP A 55 12.89 -17.49 28.59
N GLN A 56 14.03 -17.00 29.09
CA GLN A 56 14.32 -15.57 29.20
C GLN A 56 14.74 -14.93 27.87
N ARG A 57 14.95 -15.72 26.80
CA ARG A 57 15.35 -15.19 25.49
C ARG A 57 14.19 -14.41 24.85
N ILE A 58 14.49 -13.18 24.47
CA ILE A 58 13.53 -12.31 23.75
C ILE A 58 13.82 -12.41 22.25
N LEU A 59 12.89 -13.00 21.51
CA LEU A 59 12.90 -12.97 20.05
C LEU A 59 12.41 -11.61 19.55
N THR A 60 12.96 -11.16 18.43
CA THR A 60 12.63 -9.87 17.80
C THR A 60 11.12 -9.78 17.48
N GLU A 61 10.52 -10.90 17.08
CA GLU A 61 9.09 -11.03 16.74
C GLU A 61 8.16 -10.59 17.89
N TYR A 62 8.57 -10.76 19.15
CA TYR A 62 7.77 -10.36 20.31
C TYR A 62 7.66 -8.83 20.48
N VAL A 63 8.59 -8.08 19.86
CA VAL A 63 8.80 -6.65 20.12
C VAL A 63 8.70 -5.79 18.85
N GLU A 64 8.59 -6.41 17.68
CA GLU A 64 8.38 -5.71 16.41
C GLU A 64 6.99 -5.07 16.30
N ASP A 65 6.91 -3.97 15.56
CA ASP A 65 5.60 -3.40 15.21
C ASP A 65 4.87 -4.36 14.28
N GLU A 66 3.58 -4.59 14.55
CA GLU A 66 2.76 -5.32 13.59
C GLU A 66 2.71 -4.55 12.28
N PRO A 67 2.53 -5.26 11.14
CA PRO A 67 2.19 -4.61 9.88
C PRO A 67 1.05 -3.64 10.13
N ARG A 68 1.20 -2.39 9.68
CA ARG A 68 0.16 -1.38 9.88
C ARG A 68 -1.11 -1.90 9.23
N SER A 69 -2.14 -2.15 10.03
CA SER A 69 -3.47 -2.38 9.49
C SER A 69 -3.87 -1.12 8.74
N GLY A 70 -3.94 -1.24 7.41
CA GLY A 70 -4.46 -0.17 6.57
C GLY A 70 -5.92 0.11 6.90
N ARG A 71 -6.49 1.12 6.23
CA ARG A 71 -7.93 1.33 6.27
C ARG A 71 -8.64 0.01 5.92
N PRO A 72 -9.58 -0.48 6.73
CA PRO A 72 -10.37 -1.65 6.39
C PRO A 72 -10.94 -1.49 4.98
N LYS A 73 -10.65 -2.43 4.08
CA LYS A 73 -11.26 -2.44 2.75
C LYS A 73 -12.68 -2.96 2.92
N GLU A 74 -13.66 -2.12 2.62
CA GLU A 74 -15.09 -2.52 2.56
C GLU A 74 -15.40 -3.35 1.30
N VAL A 75 -14.45 -3.45 0.36
CA VAL A 75 -14.62 -4.18 -0.88
C VAL A 75 -14.38 -5.67 -0.64
N THR A 76 -15.41 -6.48 -0.89
CA THR A 76 -15.30 -7.95 -0.89
C THR A 76 -14.64 -8.43 -2.19
N GLN A 77 -13.98 -9.58 -2.16
CA GLN A 77 -13.34 -10.19 -3.35
C GLN A 77 -14.30 -10.29 -4.54
N SER A 78 -15.58 -10.59 -4.28
CA SER A 78 -16.63 -10.66 -5.29
C SER A 78 -16.91 -9.31 -5.98
N ILE A 79 -16.85 -8.19 -5.24
CA ILE A 79 -17.02 -6.85 -5.81
C ILE A 79 -15.79 -6.51 -6.67
N GLU A 80 -14.58 -6.86 -6.21
CA GLU A 80 -13.35 -6.67 -6.99
C GLU A 80 -13.41 -7.41 -8.32
N GLU A 81 -13.81 -8.68 -8.32
CA GLU A 81 -13.98 -9.49 -9.52
C GLU A 81 -15.06 -8.93 -10.46
N SER A 82 -16.18 -8.44 -9.91
CA SER A 82 -17.25 -7.81 -10.69
C SER A 82 -16.78 -6.55 -11.41
N ILE A 83 -16.02 -5.69 -10.71
CA ILE A 83 -15.43 -4.49 -11.29
C ILE A 83 -14.43 -4.87 -12.38
N ILE A 84 -13.51 -5.81 -12.13
CA ILE A 84 -12.54 -6.29 -13.12
C ILE A 84 -13.25 -6.86 -14.34
N SER A 85 -14.32 -7.63 -14.16
CA SER A 85 -15.09 -8.19 -15.27
C SER A 85 -15.78 -7.11 -16.11
N SER A 86 -16.22 -6.02 -15.48
CA SER A 86 -16.84 -4.89 -16.14
C SER A 86 -15.81 -4.06 -16.91
N VAL A 87 -14.63 -3.80 -16.32
CA VAL A 87 -13.52 -3.09 -16.97
C VAL A 87 -12.97 -3.87 -18.16
N LYS A 88 -12.89 -5.21 -18.07
CA LYS A 88 -12.45 -6.07 -19.19
C LYS A 88 -13.41 -6.09 -20.38
N LYS A 89 -14.69 -5.75 -20.19
CA LYS A 89 -15.67 -5.65 -21.28
C LYS A 89 -15.51 -4.38 -22.10
N ASP A 90 -14.98 -3.32 -21.50
CA ASP A 90 -14.62 -2.10 -22.21
C ASP A 90 -13.29 -2.30 -22.95
N HIS A 91 -13.25 -1.97 -24.24
CA HIS A 91 -12.05 -2.09 -25.07
C HIS A 91 -10.90 -1.24 -24.52
N ILE A 92 -11.21 -0.04 -24.02
CA ILE A 92 -10.21 0.86 -23.42
C ILE A 92 -9.76 0.30 -22.07
N GLY A 93 -10.71 -0.14 -21.24
CA GLY A 93 -10.42 -0.76 -19.94
C GLY A 93 -9.53 -2.00 -20.06
N TYR A 94 -9.81 -2.87 -21.03
CA TYR A 94 -8.98 -4.04 -21.34
C TYR A 94 -7.58 -3.65 -21.79
N PHE A 95 -7.45 -2.67 -22.70
CA PHE A 95 -6.15 -2.19 -23.17
C PHE A 95 -5.28 -1.64 -22.03
N CYS A 96 -5.88 -0.84 -21.14
CA CYS A 96 -5.17 -0.32 -19.95
C CYS A 96 -4.74 -1.45 -19.00
N LEU A 97 -5.60 -2.46 -18.78
CA LEU A 97 -5.27 -3.59 -17.92
C LEU A 97 -4.17 -4.48 -18.50
N ALA A 98 -4.18 -4.72 -19.81
CA ALA A 98 -3.19 -5.54 -20.50
C ALA A 98 -1.79 -4.91 -20.48
N HIS A 99 -1.72 -3.58 -20.42
CA HIS A 99 -0.50 -2.79 -20.51
C HIS A 99 -0.17 -2.04 -19.20
N LYS A 100 -0.73 -2.48 -18.06
CA LYS A 100 -0.52 -1.84 -16.75
C LYS A 100 0.94 -1.83 -16.30
N ASP A 101 1.74 -2.79 -16.78
CA ASP A 101 3.14 -3.01 -16.41
C ASP A 101 4.11 -2.44 -17.45
N TRP A 102 3.61 -1.68 -18.45
CA TRP A 102 4.44 -1.06 -19.49
C TRP A 102 5.31 0.09 -18.96
N THR A 103 6.52 0.13 -19.48
CA THR A 103 7.51 1.17 -19.22
C THR A 103 7.36 2.34 -20.20
N LEU A 104 8.04 3.46 -19.94
CA LEU A 104 7.98 4.65 -20.80
C LEU A 104 8.41 4.34 -22.24
N GLU A 105 9.35 3.42 -22.43
CA GLU A 105 9.82 2.96 -23.73
C GLU A 105 8.74 2.24 -24.52
N ASP A 106 7.90 1.44 -23.85
CA ASP A 106 6.79 0.74 -24.49
C ASP A 106 5.72 1.73 -24.96
N TRP A 107 5.43 2.76 -24.15
CA TRP A 107 4.47 3.81 -24.47
C TRP A 107 4.86 4.65 -25.70
N LYS A 108 6.15 4.80 -26.00
CA LYS A 108 6.62 5.54 -27.19
C LYS A 108 6.19 4.88 -28.50
N ASN A 109 5.86 3.58 -28.48
CA ASN A 109 5.40 2.84 -29.65
C ASN A 109 3.86 2.87 -29.81
N VAL A 110 3.15 3.54 -28.90
CA VAL A 110 1.70 3.69 -28.94
C VAL A 110 1.34 5.01 -29.62
N ILE A 111 0.59 4.92 -30.70
CA ILE A 111 -0.04 6.09 -31.32
C ILE A 111 -1.51 6.05 -30.95
N PHE A 112 -1.96 7.02 -30.15
CA PHE A 112 -3.39 7.24 -29.94
C PHE A 112 -3.92 7.99 -31.16
N THR A 113 -4.65 7.28 -32.02
CA THR A 113 -5.41 7.93 -33.08
C THR A 113 -6.63 8.58 -32.45
N ASP A 114 -6.71 9.90 -32.50
CA ASP A 114 -7.88 10.67 -32.08
C ASP A 114 -9.04 10.55 -33.09
N GLU A 115 -9.10 9.45 -33.86
CA GLU A 115 -10.06 9.13 -34.92
C GLU A 115 -11.49 9.38 -34.40
N THR A 116 -11.89 10.62 -34.57
CA THR A 116 -13.19 11.11 -34.17
C THR A 116 -14.11 10.57 -35.24
N SER A 117 -14.93 9.59 -34.87
CA SER A 117 -15.93 9.03 -35.77
C SER A 117 -16.97 10.09 -36.11
N VAL A 118 -16.75 10.83 -37.20
CA VAL A 118 -17.68 11.83 -37.70
C VAL A 118 -18.83 11.13 -38.42
N ALA A 119 -20.06 11.39 -38.00
CA ALA A 119 -21.24 10.93 -38.71
C ALA A 119 -21.50 11.84 -39.92
N LEU A 120 -21.08 11.41 -41.11
CA LEU A 120 -21.52 12.02 -42.36
C LEU A 120 -22.82 11.33 -42.79
N SER A 121 -23.97 11.99 -42.55
CA SER A 121 -25.32 11.49 -42.83
C SER A 121 -25.73 10.25 -41.98
N HIS A 122 -26.58 9.37 -42.52
CA HIS A 122 -27.36 8.37 -41.77
C HIS A 122 -26.57 7.17 -41.20
N ARG A 123 -25.27 7.01 -41.52
CA ARG A 123 -24.50 5.82 -41.09
C ARG A 123 -23.15 6.19 -40.48
N ARG A 124 -22.95 5.85 -39.20
CA ARG A 124 -21.69 6.04 -38.49
C ARG A 124 -20.63 5.06 -39.02
N GLY A 125 -19.45 5.57 -39.40
CA GLY A 125 -18.29 4.76 -39.79
C GLY A 125 -18.30 4.19 -41.22
N GLY A 126 -19.24 4.59 -42.08
CA GLY A 126 -19.31 4.14 -43.47
C GLY A 126 -18.27 4.78 -44.40
N ILE A 127 -17.72 5.95 -44.01
CA ILE A 127 -16.75 6.72 -44.78
C ILE A 127 -15.56 6.98 -43.87
N ARG A 128 -14.35 6.60 -44.32
CA ARG A 128 -13.09 6.96 -43.66
C ARG A 128 -12.58 8.24 -44.28
N ILE A 129 -12.29 9.23 -43.44
CA ILE A 129 -11.74 10.52 -43.85
C ILE A 129 -10.27 10.51 -43.45
N TRP A 130 -9.39 10.82 -44.40
CA TRP A 130 -7.97 10.98 -44.17
C TRP A 130 -7.62 12.43 -44.48
N ARG A 131 -6.84 13.06 -43.61
CA ARG A 131 -6.22 14.36 -43.95
C ARG A 131 -4.95 14.11 -44.74
N THR A 132 -4.73 14.91 -45.76
CA THR A 132 -3.41 14.96 -46.40
C THR A 132 -2.46 15.82 -45.57
N LYS A 133 -1.15 15.62 -45.71
CA LYS A 133 -0.11 16.32 -44.93
C LYS A 133 -0.24 17.85 -45.01
N ASP A 134 -0.81 18.34 -46.11
CA ASP A 134 -0.90 19.76 -46.44
C ASP A 134 -2.22 20.41 -46.00
N GLU A 135 -3.17 19.64 -45.47
CA GLU A 135 -4.42 20.13 -44.88
C GLU A 135 -4.19 20.59 -43.43
N VAL A 136 -3.60 21.78 -43.28
CA VAL A 136 -3.48 22.47 -41.99
C VAL A 136 -4.83 23.07 -41.60
N ASN A 137 -5.19 22.96 -40.31
CA ASN A 137 -6.43 23.49 -39.74
C ASN A 137 -6.68 24.95 -40.17
N ASP A 138 -7.90 25.23 -40.62
CA ASP A 138 -8.40 26.56 -40.94
C ASP A 138 -8.22 27.49 -39.71
N PRO A 139 -7.45 28.59 -39.80
CA PRO A 139 -7.03 29.38 -38.63
C PRO A 139 -8.11 30.37 -38.15
N THR A 140 -9.39 29.98 -38.19
CA THR A 140 -10.51 30.84 -37.77
C THR A 140 -10.79 30.77 -36.27
#